data_AF-A0A2T1DV17-F1
#
_entry.id   AF-A0A2T1DV17-F1
#
_cell.length_a   1.000
_cell.length_b   1.000
_cell.length_c   1.000
_cell.angle_alpha   90.00
_cell.angle_beta   90.00
_cell.angle_gamma   90.00
#
_symmetry.space_group_name_H-M   'P 1'
#
loop_
_entity.id
_entity.type
_entity.pdbx_description
1 polymer ?
#
loop_
_entity_poly.entity_id
_entity_poly.type
_entity_poly.pdbx_seq_one_letter_code
_entity_poly.pdbx_strand_id
1 'polypeptide(L)' 'MTYFLKYLSTAPVILTAWLVFTAGILIEFNRFFPDLLFHPMP' A
#
# COMPACT_ATOMS: atom_id res chain seq x y z
N MET A 1 1.59 -27.13 -2.18
CA MET A 1 1.60 -25.73 -2.63
C MET A 1 0.22 -25.10 -2.74
N THR A 2 -0.81 -25.82 -3.17
CA THR A 2 -2.19 -25.32 -3.33
C THR A 2 -2.83 -24.77 -2.05
N TYR A 3 -2.68 -25.45 -0.90
CA TYR A 3 -3.24 -24.98 0.38
C TYR A 3 -2.57 -23.71 0.91
N PHE A 4 -1.27 -23.53 0.65
CA PHE A 4 -0.54 -22.32 1.03
C PHE A 4 -1.03 -21.11 0.22
N LEU A 5 -1.17 -21.27 -1.10
CA LEU A 5 -1.75 -20.22 -1.95
C LEU A 5 -3.19 -19.90 -1.53
N LYS A 6 -3.99 -20.90 -1.17
CA LYS A 6 -5.37 -20.70 -0.68
C LYS A 6 -5.42 -19.88 0.62
N TYR A 7 -4.45 -20.09 1.53
CA TYR A 7 -4.30 -19.28 2.74
C TYR A 7 -3.90 -17.83 2.41
N LEU A 8 -2.93 -17.65 1.52
CA LEU A 8 -2.52 -16.33 1.03
C LEU A 8 -3.66 -15.58 0.35
N SER A 9 -4.57 -16.30 -0.32
CA SER A 9 -5.75 -15.73 -0.97
C SER A 9 -6.94 -15.43 -0.06
N THR A 10 -6.81 -15.63 1.25
CA THR A 10 -7.89 -15.26 2.19
C THR A 10 -8.04 -13.74 2.25
N ALA A 11 -9.28 -13.27 2.43
CA ALA A 11 -9.62 -11.85 2.49
C ALA A 11 -8.70 -11.02 3.43
N PRO A 12 -8.46 -11.43 4.70
CA PRO A 12 -7.57 -10.66 5.58
C PRO A 12 -6.11 -10.65 5.08
N VAL A 13 -5.61 -11.76 4.55
CA VAL A 13 -4.20 -11.86 4.14
C VAL A 13 -3.92 -11.02 2.89
N ILE A 14 -4.76 -11.11 1.85
CA ILE A 14 -4.63 -10.24 0.67
C ILE A 14 -4.77 -8.77 1.08
N LEU A 15 -5.74 -8.44 1.94
CA LEU A 15 -5.97 -7.07 2.37
C LEU A 15 -4.75 -6.50 3.09
N THR A 16 -4.12 -7.26 3.98
CA THR A 16 -2.88 -6.81 4.64
C THR A 16 -1.75 -6.59 3.64
N ALA A 17 -1.54 -7.51 2.70
CA ALA A 17 -0.52 -7.35 1.67
C ALA A 17 -0.77 -6.10 0.79
N TRP A 18 -2.03 -5.87 0.41
CA TRP A 18 -2.44 -4.71 -0.37
C TRP A 18 -2.23 -3.40 0.39
N LEU A 19 -2.68 -3.34 1.66
CA LEU A 19 -2.53 -2.15 2.48
C LEU A 19 -1.06 -1.85 2.80
N VAL A 20 -0.22 -2.87 3.01
CA VAL A 20 1.23 -2.67 3.20
C VAL A 20 1.86 -2.08 1.93
N PHE A 21 1.48 -2.58 0.76
CA PHE A 21 1.96 -2.05 -0.51
C PHE A 21 1.51 -0.59 -0.73
N THR A 22 0.22 -0.31 -0.54
CA THR A 22 -0.32 1.05 -0.65
C THR A 22 0.30 2.00 0.37
N ALA A 23 0.45 1.57 1.63
CA ALA A 23 1.09 2.36 2.68
C ALA A 23 2.56 2.64 2.34
N GLY A 24 3.29 1.65 1.83
CA GLY A 24 4.67 1.84 1.37
C GLY A 24 4.76 2.94 0.30
N ILE A 25 3.88 2.92 -0.70
CA ILE A 25 3.82 3.97 -1.72
C ILE A 25 3.55 5.35 -1.09
N LEU A 26 2.56 5.45 -0.20
CA LEU A 26 2.21 6.71 0.48
C LEU A 26 3.35 7.24 1.34
N ILE A 27 4.04 6.39 2.08
CA ILE A 27 5.17 6.75 2.94
C ILE A 27 6.32 7.26 2.10
N GLU A 28 6.68 6.52 1.05
CA GLU A 28 7.77 6.89 0.14
C GLU A 28 7.46 8.18 -0.62
N PHE A 29 6.22 8.36 -1.06
CA PHE A 29 5.77 9.59 -1.71
C PHE A 29 5.91 10.81 -0.79
N ASN A 30 5.43 10.72 0.46
CA ASN A 30 5.56 11.80 1.43
C ASN A 30 7.02 12.00 1.91
N ARG A 31 7.88 10.97 1.81
CA ARG A 31 9.32 11.10 2.08
C ARG A 31 10.05 11.91 1.00
N PHE A 32 9.72 11.68 -0.27
CA PHE A 32 10.35 12.40 -1.39
C PHE A 32 9.73 13.77 -1.67
N PHE A 33 8.42 13.91 -1.45
CA PHE A 33 7.66 15.15 -1.64
C PHE A 33 6.92 15.52 -0.34
N PRO A 34 7.64 16.03 0.67
CA PRO A 34 7.01 16.46 1.91
C PRO A 34 6.13 17.70 1.72
N ASP A 35 5.19 17.89 2.65
CA ASP A 35 4.41 19.12 2.84
C ASP A 35 3.50 19.56 1.67
N LEU A 36 2.87 18.59 1.00
CA LEU A 36 1.94 18.83 -0.11
C LEU A 36 0.50 19.16 0.40
N LEU A 37 0.32 20.34 1.02
CA LEU A 37 -0.97 20.80 1.54
C LEU A 37 -1.98 21.14 0.43
N PHE A 38 -1.49 21.65 -0.71
CA PHE A 38 -2.28 21.92 -1.91
C PHE A 38 -1.44 21.63 -3.15
N HIS A 39 -2.11 21.41 -4.28
CA HIS A 39 -1.42 21.25 -5.55
C HIS A 39 -0.79 22.60 -5.96
N PRO A 40 0.53 22.65 -6.27
CA PRO A 40 1.22 23.92 -6.52
C PRO A 40 0.88 24.58 -7.86
N MET A 41 0.13 23.91 -8.75
CA MET A 41 -0.39 24.53 -9.97
C MET A 41 -1.79 25.11 -9.74
N PRO A 42 -2.16 26.20 -10.46
CA PRO A 42 -3.49 26.80 -10.39
C PRO A 42 -4.62 25.86 -10.82
#